data_AF-A0A3D3W302-F1
#
_entry.id   AF-A0A3D3W302-F1
#
_cell.length_a   1.000
_cell.length_b   1.000
_cell.length_c   1.000
_cell.angle_alpha   90.00
_cell.angle_beta   90.00
_cell.angle_gamma   90.00
#
_symmetry.space_group_name_H-M   'P 1'
#
loop_
_entity.id
_entity.type
_entity.pdbx_description
1 polymer ?
#
loop_
_entity_poly.entity_id
_entity_poly.type
_entity_poly.pdbx_seq_one_letter_code
_entity_poly.pdbx_strand_id
1 'polypeptide(L)'
;MATFEPALFARINKPDSAALKTYQADGGYSRLKEFLSMAPGDVTNIVKDSGLRGRGGAGFPTGLKWTFLPKDHPGPIYLAINADE
;
A
#
# COMPACT_ATOMS: atom_id res chain seq x y z
N MET A 1 -19.06 19.53 9.06
CA MET A 1 -18.47 18.17 9.08
C MET A 1 -17.84 17.95 7.72
N ALA A 2 -16.60 17.49 7.64
CA ALA A 2 -16.01 17.13 6.34
C ALA A 2 -16.79 15.94 5.76
N THR A 3 -17.11 16.00 4.46
CA THR A 3 -17.70 14.87 3.73
C THR A 3 -16.69 13.72 3.68
N PHE A 4 -17.16 12.52 3.98
CA PHE A 4 -16.35 11.31 3.88
C PHE A 4 -16.24 10.89 2.42
N GLU A 5 -15.03 10.91 1.89
CA GLU A 5 -14.72 10.40 0.55
C GLU A 5 -14.02 9.03 0.68
N PRO A 6 -14.66 7.93 0.23
CA PRO A 6 -14.07 6.60 0.37
C PRO A 6 -12.87 6.46 -0.57
N ALA A 7 -11.66 6.28 -0.01
CA ALA A 7 -10.46 6.09 -0.82
C ALA A 7 -10.34 4.66 -1.40
N LEU A 8 -10.52 3.62 -0.57
CA LEU A 8 -10.34 2.22 -0.97
C LEU A 8 -11.57 1.65 -1.68
N PHE A 9 -12.75 1.86 -1.12
CA PHE A 9 -14.01 1.33 -1.65
C PHE A 9 -14.67 2.21 -2.72
N ALA A 10 -13.97 3.25 -3.21
CA ALA A 10 -14.47 4.15 -4.26
C ALA A 10 -14.99 3.41 -5.50
N ARG A 11 -14.48 2.20 -5.76
CA ARG A 11 -14.70 1.43 -6.98
C ARG A 11 -15.47 0.12 -6.80
N ILE A 12 -15.76 -0.31 -5.57
CA ILE A 12 -16.21 -1.70 -5.32
C ILE A 12 -17.49 -2.06 -6.07
N ASN A 13 -18.42 -1.11 -6.19
CA ASN A 13 -19.72 -1.30 -6.84
C ASN A 13 -19.76 -0.86 -8.31
N LYS A 14 -18.63 -0.49 -8.90
CA LYS A 14 -18.61 -0.12 -10.33
C LYS A 14 -18.73 -1.38 -11.22
N PRO A 15 -19.37 -1.27 -12.39
CA PRO A 15 -19.34 -2.34 -13.38
C PRO A 15 -17.90 -2.75 -13.71
N ASP A 16 -17.66 -4.06 -13.82
CA ASP A 16 -16.35 -4.64 -14.13
C ASP A 16 -15.20 -4.11 -13.25
N SER A 17 -15.47 -3.81 -11.97
CA SER A 17 -14.50 -3.20 -11.06
C SER A 17 -13.21 -4.02 -10.88
N ALA A 18 -13.30 -5.35 -11.02
CA ALA A 18 -12.17 -6.27 -10.96
C ALA A 18 -11.37 -6.37 -12.27
N ALA A 19 -11.88 -5.86 -13.39
CA ALA A 19 -11.18 -5.94 -14.67
C ALA A 19 -10.01 -4.95 -14.72
N LEU A 20 -8.84 -5.42 -15.20
CA LEU A 20 -7.63 -4.60 -15.32
C LEU A 20 -7.85 -3.33 -16.14
N LYS A 21 -8.58 -3.43 -17.26
CA LYS A 21 -8.90 -2.29 -18.14
C LYS A 21 -9.68 -1.21 -17.39
N THR A 22 -10.71 -1.61 -16.66
CA THR A 22 -11.50 -0.70 -15.82
C THR A 22 -10.64 -0.13 -14.69
N TYR A 23 -9.75 -0.94 -14.09
CA TYR A 23 -8.82 -0.47 -13.07
C TYR A 23 -7.92 0.67 -13.58
N GLN A 24 -7.30 0.46 -14.74
CA GLN A 24 -6.45 1.45 -15.39
C GLN A 24 -7.23 2.70 -15.84
N ALA A 25 -8.47 2.54 -16.31
CA ALA A 25 -9.32 3.66 -16.76
C ALA A 25 -9.64 4.65 -15.63
N ASP A 26 -9.86 4.21 -14.38
CA ASP A 26 -9.97 5.15 -13.23
C ASP A 26 -8.60 5.52 -12.61
N GLY A 27 -7.51 5.41 -13.37
CA GLY A 27 -6.17 5.84 -12.94
C GLY A 27 -5.41 4.82 -12.09
N GLY A 28 -5.84 3.57 -12.01
CA GLY A 28 -5.09 2.48 -11.41
C GLY A 28 -3.67 2.37 -12.00
N TYR A 29 -2.70 2.02 -11.16
CA TYR A 29 -1.26 1.97 -11.48
C TYR A 29 -0.59 3.30 -11.87
N SER A 30 -1.31 4.42 -11.97
CA SER A 30 -0.72 5.72 -12.36
C SER A 30 0.48 6.12 -11.50
N ARG A 31 0.39 5.93 -10.18
CA ARG A 31 1.45 6.22 -9.21
C ARG A 31 2.45 5.08 -9.02
N LEU A 32 2.13 3.85 -9.44
CA LEU A 32 3.04 2.72 -9.26
C LEU A 32 4.36 2.97 -9.98
N LYS A 33 4.32 3.53 -11.19
CA LYS A 33 5.52 3.85 -11.97
C LYS A 33 6.44 4.83 -11.25
N GLU A 34 5.88 5.82 -10.56
CA GLU A 34 6.63 6.78 -9.75
C GLU A 34 7.35 6.05 -8.61
N PHE A 35 6.65 5.24 -7.82
CA PHE A 35 7.26 4.51 -6.70
C PHE A 35 8.29 3.47 -7.13
N LEU A 36 8.12 2.82 -8.29
CA LEU A 36 9.11 1.89 -8.84
C LEU A 36 10.41 2.57 -9.27
N SER A 37 10.38 3.89 -9.50
CA SER A 37 11.57 4.68 -9.83
C SER A 37 12.30 5.24 -8.61
N MET A 38 11.73 5.12 -7.41
CA MET A 38 12.28 5.63 -6.16
C MET A 38 13.21 4.62 -5.50
N ALA A 39 14.15 5.10 -4.68
CA ALA A 39 14.89 4.20 -3.80
C ALA A 39 13.93 3.58 -2.76
N PRO A 40 14.12 2.31 -2.35
CA PRO A 40 13.25 1.67 -1.35
C PRO A 40 13.15 2.43 -0.03
N GLY A 41 14.24 3.11 0.37
CA GLY A 41 14.27 3.96 1.56
C GLY A 41 13.32 5.15 1.47
N ASP A 42 13.18 5.77 0.29
CA ASP A 42 12.30 6.92 0.09
C ASP A 42 10.83 6.51 0.16
N VAL A 43 10.48 5.36 -0.43
CA VAL A 43 9.13 4.77 -0.30
C VAL A 43 8.81 4.45 1.16
N THR A 44 9.80 3.91 1.91
CA THR A 44 9.64 3.63 3.34
C THR A 44 9.40 4.92 4.14
N ASN A 45 10.10 6.01 3.82
CA ASN A 45 9.90 7.31 4.45
C ASN A 45 8.52 7.90 4.16
N ILE A 46 8.03 7.82 2.92
CA ILE A 46 6.65 8.23 2.57
C ILE A 46 5.62 7.51 3.46
N VAL A 47 5.77 6.20 3.65
CA VAL A 47 4.84 5.43 4.48
C VAL A 47 4.99 5.77 5.96
N LYS A 48 6.20 6.06 6.43
CA LYS A 48 6.44 6.55 7.79
C LYS A 48 5.76 7.90 8.02
N ASP A 49 5.93 8.84 7.10
CA ASP A 49 5.38 10.21 7.19
C ASP A 49 3.85 10.23 7.06
N SER A 50 3.26 9.25 6.36
CA SER A 50 1.81 9.09 6.26
C SER A 50 1.13 8.75 7.60
N GLY A 51 1.90 8.29 8.60
CA GLY A 51 1.35 7.82 9.87
C GLY A 51 0.54 6.53 9.76
N LEU A 52 0.69 5.75 8.68
CA LEU A 52 -0.03 4.49 8.50
C LEU A 52 0.28 3.51 9.64
N ARG A 53 -0.78 3.02 10.28
CA ARG A 53 -0.73 2.01 11.34
C ARG A 53 -1.25 0.67 10.80
N GLY A 54 -0.71 -0.43 11.32
CA GLY A 54 -1.15 -1.77 11.01
C GLY A 54 -2.64 -1.97 11.32
N ARG A 55 -3.41 -2.43 10.34
CA ARG A 55 -4.88 -2.54 10.41
C ARG A 55 -5.40 -3.88 10.93
N GLY A 56 -4.53 -4.88 11.11
CA GLY A 56 -4.89 -6.17 11.72
C GLY A 56 -4.98 -6.15 13.25
N GLY A 57 -5.38 -5.04 13.86
CA GLY A 57 -5.59 -4.92 15.32
C GLY A 57 -4.44 -4.29 16.12
N ALA A 58 -3.20 -4.77 15.97
CA ALA A 58 -2.08 -4.34 16.84
C ALA A 58 -1.68 -2.85 16.68
N GLY A 59 -2.02 -2.20 15.56
CA GLY A 59 -1.80 -0.76 15.39
C GLY A 59 -0.33 -0.32 15.35
N PHE A 60 0.62 -1.22 15.09
CA PHE A 60 2.05 -0.87 14.99
C PHE A 60 2.32 0.05 13.78
N PRO A 61 3.18 1.09 13.87
CA PRO A 61 3.48 1.97 12.74
C PRO A 61 4.10 1.20 11.56
N THR A 62 3.44 1.20 10.41
CA THR A 62 3.81 0.37 9.26
C THR A 62 5.18 0.76 8.69
N GLY A 63 5.45 2.05 8.51
CA GLY A 63 6.75 2.51 7.99
C GLY A 63 7.93 2.14 8.89
N LEU A 64 7.75 2.20 10.22
CA LEU A 64 8.78 1.76 11.18
C LEU A 64 8.98 0.24 11.12
N LYS A 65 7.89 -0.55 11.01
CA LYS A 65 7.98 -2.00 10.88
C LYS A 65 8.86 -2.42 9.71
N TRP A 66 8.76 -1.72 8.58
CA TRP A 66 9.53 -2.04 7.37
C TRP A 66 11.04 -1.85 7.57
N THR A 67 11.47 -0.97 8.47
CA THR A 67 12.91 -0.75 8.73
C THR A 67 13.57 -1.87 9.55
N PHE A 68 12.80 -2.83 10.06
CA PHE A 68 13.34 -3.95 10.84
C PHE A 68 13.90 -5.07 9.96
N LEU A 69 13.63 -5.04 8.66
CA LEU A 69 14.25 -5.98 7.72
C LEU A 69 15.77 -5.72 7.63
N PRO A 70 16.62 -6.73 7.83
CA PRO A 70 18.06 -6.58 7.67
C PRO A 70 18.40 -6.21 6.24
N LYS A 71 19.23 -5.17 6.05
CA LYS A 71 19.66 -4.74 4.71
C LYS A 71 20.53 -5.79 4.00
N ASP A 72 21.29 -6.56 4.78
CA ASP A 72 22.25 -7.54 4.29
C ASP A 72 21.75 -8.99 4.44
N HIS A 73 20.43 -9.20 4.37
CA HIS A 73 19.86 -10.55 4.50
C HIS A 73 20.32 -11.44 3.31
N PRO A 74 21.01 -12.58 3.55
CA PRO A 74 21.61 -13.39 2.48
C PRO A 74 20.61 -14.28 1.71
N GLY A 75 19.31 -14.02 1.81
CA GLY A 75 18.25 -14.88 1.28
C GLY A 75 17.04 -14.12 0.77
N PRO A 76 16.03 -14.82 0.22
CA PRO A 76 14.82 -14.20 -0.29
C PRO A 76 14.04 -13.51 0.84
N ILE A 77 13.55 -12.31 0.54
CA ILE A 77 12.61 -11.59 1.40
C ILE A 77 11.20 -11.88 0.88
N TYR A 78 10.30 -12.27 1.78
CA TYR A 78 8.92 -12.57 1.44
C TYR A 78 7.99 -11.43 1.84
N LEU A 79 6.97 -11.20 1.00
CA LEU A 79 5.82 -10.36 1.33
C LEU A 79 4.65 -11.29 1.66
N ALA A 80 4.13 -11.18 2.88
CA ALA A 80 2.94 -11.90 3.33
C ALA A 80 1.79 -10.91 3.55
N ILE A 81 0.63 -11.23 2.97
CA ILE A 81 -0.62 -10.54 3.24
C ILE A 81 -1.42 -11.44 4.18
N ASN A 82 -1.77 -10.93 5.36
CA ASN A 82 -2.72 -11.61 6.23
C ASN A 82 -4.14 -11.20 5.80
N ALA A 83 -4.85 -12.12 5.16
CA ALA A 83 -6.23 -11.98 4.70
C ALA A 83 -7.06 -13.19 5.18
N ASP A 84 -6.89 -13.56 6.45
CA ASP A 84 -7.64 -14.64 7.11
C ASP A 84 -9.08 -14.21 7.51
N GLU A 85 -9.47 -12.98 7.13
CA GLU A 85 -10.81 -12.37 7.23
C GLU A 85 -11.29 -11.99 5.82
#